data_AF-A0A9X2FNP3-F1
#
_entry.id   AF-A0A9X2FNP3-F1
#
_cell.length_a   1.000
_cell.length_b   1.000
_cell.length_c   1.000
_cell.angle_alpha   90.00
_cell.angle_beta   90.00
_cell.angle_gamma   90.00
#
_symmetry.space_group_name_H-M   'P 1'
#
loop_
_entity.id
_entity.type
_entity.pdbx_description
1 polymer ?
#
loop_
_entity_poly.entity_id
_entity_poly.type
_entity_poly.pdbx_seq_one_letter_code
_entity_poly.pdbx_strand_id
1 'polypeptide(L)'
;MIKIMGVVGAWLVFAASYHQGLMELLERRSSLRTTLSDNRESDNGNIHSPNVYISKFLWLVPSVKIYWEKKRLRNFSTYNKLTENELGEILRVLDIANSWFYVSFGGLCIAIRDTFDLVEELLPFYLFAILVGVLAVSLITIDIYKVTSFRRNKKITPYKNK
;
A
#
# COMPACT_ATOMS: atom_id res chain seq x y z
N MET A 1 -20.83 18.77 -17.76
CA MET A 1 -19.36 18.84 -17.86
C MET A 1 -18.68 18.90 -16.48
N ILE A 2 -19.04 19.86 -15.61
CA ILE A 2 -18.45 20.00 -14.26
C ILE A 2 -18.59 18.75 -13.37
N LYS A 3 -19.79 18.13 -13.32
CA LYS A 3 -20.03 16.90 -12.54
C LYS A 3 -19.09 15.74 -12.94
N ILE A 4 -18.86 15.56 -14.24
CA ILE A 4 -17.98 14.50 -14.77
C ILE A 4 -16.53 14.76 -14.34
N MET A 5 -16.06 16.01 -14.40
CA MET A 5 -14.73 16.38 -13.92
C MET A 5 -14.58 16.16 -12.40
N GLY A 6 -15.64 16.40 -11.62
CA GLY A 6 -15.67 16.09 -10.19
C GLY A 6 -15.45 14.61 -9.91
N VAL A 7 -16.24 13.74 -10.55
CA VAL A 7 -16.11 12.27 -10.44
C VAL A 7 -14.72 11.81 -10.82
N VAL A 8 -14.21 12.24 -11.99
CA VAL A 8 -12.88 11.84 -12.47
C VAL A 8 -11.78 12.32 -11.53
N GLY A 9 -11.87 13.57 -11.05
CA GLY A 9 -10.92 14.14 -10.09
C GLY A 9 -10.90 13.37 -8.78
N ALA A 10 -12.07 13.01 -8.24
CA ALA A 10 -12.17 12.28 -6.99
C ALA A 10 -11.57 10.87 -7.07
N TRP A 11 -11.86 10.14 -8.16
CA TRP A 11 -11.25 8.82 -8.40
C TRP A 11 -9.73 8.90 -8.60
N LEU A 12 -9.23 9.98 -9.22
CA LEU A 12 -7.79 10.24 -9.34
C LEU A 12 -7.14 10.49 -7.98
N VAL A 13 -7.76 11.28 -7.11
CA VAL A 13 -7.26 11.52 -5.74
C VAL A 13 -7.18 10.21 -4.97
N PHE A 14 -8.24 9.39 -5.02
CA PHE A 14 -8.26 8.07 -4.40
C PHE A 14 -7.09 7.20 -4.87
N ALA A 15 -6.94 7.03 -6.20
CA ALA A 15 -5.92 6.17 -6.79
C ALA A 15 -4.50 6.68 -6.53
N ALA A 16 -4.25 7.99 -6.72
CA ALA A 16 -2.92 8.57 -6.55
C ALA A 16 -2.44 8.43 -5.09
N SER A 17 -3.29 8.75 -4.12
CA SER A 17 -2.91 8.62 -2.70
C SER A 17 -2.78 7.16 -2.27
N TYR A 18 -3.60 6.24 -2.82
CA TYR A 18 -3.42 4.80 -2.59
C TYR A 18 -2.06 4.33 -3.10
N HIS A 19 -1.71 4.72 -4.33
CA HIS A 19 -0.44 4.41 -4.95
C HIS A 19 0.76 4.92 -4.14
N GLN A 20 0.69 6.16 -3.65
CA GLN A 20 1.74 6.76 -2.84
C GLN A 20 1.92 6.03 -1.51
N GLY A 21 0.83 5.74 -0.78
CA GLY A 21 0.89 4.95 0.44
C GLY A 21 1.49 3.56 0.22
N LEU A 22 1.19 2.93 -0.92
CA LEU A 22 1.76 1.63 -1.29
C LEU A 22 3.27 1.73 -1.61
N MET A 23 3.70 2.78 -2.30
CA MET A 23 5.12 3.00 -2.64
C MET A 23 5.99 3.19 -1.39
N GLU A 24 5.56 4.03 -0.44
CA GLU A 24 6.29 4.30 0.81
C GLU A 24 6.60 3.03 1.59
N LEU A 25 5.60 2.14 1.74
CA LEU A 25 5.78 0.84 2.39
C LEU A 25 6.74 -0.08 1.66
N LEU A 26 6.71 -0.01 0.34
CA LEU A 26 7.44 -0.91 -0.52
C LEU A 26 8.89 -0.49 -0.68
N GLU A 27 9.19 0.80 -0.62
CA GLU A 27 10.55 1.33 -0.62
C GLU A 27 11.34 0.86 0.62
N ARG A 28 10.74 0.95 1.81
CA ARG A 28 11.42 0.51 3.04
C ARG A 28 11.47 -1.00 3.21
N ARG A 29 10.52 -1.75 2.63
CA ARG A 29 10.63 -3.23 2.57
C ARG A 29 11.85 -3.67 1.77
N SER A 30 12.23 -2.96 0.71
CA SER A 30 13.46 -3.28 -0.02
C SER A 30 14.70 -2.98 0.81
N SER A 31 14.79 -1.81 1.44
CA SER A 31 15.98 -1.43 2.22
C SER A 31 16.21 -2.38 3.39
N LEU A 32 15.18 -2.70 4.16
CA LEU A 32 15.26 -3.66 5.27
C LEU A 32 15.63 -5.07 4.81
N ARG A 33 15.17 -5.50 3.63
CA ARG A 33 15.52 -6.81 3.09
C ARG A 33 17.01 -6.88 2.71
N THR A 34 17.59 -5.80 2.19
CA THR A 34 19.03 -5.69 1.91
C THR A 34 19.87 -5.65 3.19
N THR A 35 19.48 -4.85 4.19
CA THR A 35 20.23 -4.78 5.46
C THR A 35 20.19 -6.10 6.23
N LEU A 36 19.06 -6.83 6.14
CA LEU A 36 18.94 -8.17 6.72
C LEU A 36 19.65 -9.24 5.90
N SER A 37 19.92 -9.07 4.61
CA SER A 37 20.71 -10.02 3.82
C SER A 37 22.22 -9.85 4.00
N ASP A 38 22.70 -8.61 4.16
CA ASP A 38 24.14 -8.34 4.38
C ASP A 38 24.61 -8.82 5.76
N ASN A 39 23.73 -8.81 6.78
CA ASN A 39 24.04 -9.32 8.11
C ASN A 39 23.87 -10.87 8.25
N ARG A 40 23.68 -11.61 7.15
CA ARG A 40 23.31 -13.04 7.16
C ARG A 40 24.29 -14.00 6.47
N GLU A 41 25.50 -13.56 6.12
CA GLU A 41 26.53 -14.49 5.63
C GLU A 41 27.16 -15.39 6.71
N SER A 42 26.74 -15.32 7.98
CA SER A 42 27.43 -16.00 9.09
C SER A 42 26.61 -17.03 9.89
N ASP A 43 25.39 -17.42 9.51
CA ASP A 43 24.68 -18.45 10.30
C ASP A 43 23.89 -19.44 9.44
N ASN A 44 24.35 -20.68 9.50
CA ASN A 44 23.98 -21.84 8.69
C ASN A 44 22.70 -22.50 9.26
N GLY A 45 21.65 -21.70 9.45
CA GLY A 45 20.40 -22.13 10.08
C GLY A 45 19.19 -21.76 9.23
N ASN A 46 18.34 -22.75 8.96
CA ASN A 46 17.02 -22.65 8.32
C ASN A 46 16.07 -21.68 9.06
N ILE A 47 16.37 -20.39 9.06
CA ILE A 47 15.48 -19.36 9.59
C ILE A 47 14.64 -18.90 8.41
N HIS A 48 13.42 -19.43 8.37
CA HIS A 48 12.34 -18.97 7.51
C HIS A 48 12.38 -17.44 7.46
N SER A 49 12.83 -16.87 6.34
CA SER A 49 12.68 -15.45 6.06
C SER A 49 11.23 -15.12 6.40
N PRO A 50 10.93 -14.15 7.29
CA PRO A 50 9.55 -13.80 7.58
C PRO A 50 8.97 -13.39 6.24
N ASN A 51 8.23 -14.31 5.63
CA ASN A 51 7.62 -14.10 4.34
C ASN A 51 6.44 -13.21 4.70
N VAL A 52 6.73 -11.91 4.79
CA VAL A 52 5.75 -10.89 5.13
C VAL A 52 4.86 -10.77 3.89
N TYR A 53 3.99 -11.76 3.71
CA TYR A 53 2.80 -11.62 2.89
C TYR A 53 1.92 -10.63 3.63
N ILE A 54 2.25 -9.35 3.43
CA ILE A 54 1.35 -8.24 3.68
C ILE A 54 0.15 -8.53 2.78
N SER A 55 -0.94 -8.99 3.39
CA SER A 55 -2.20 -9.11 2.66
C SER A 55 -2.58 -7.71 2.21
N LYS A 56 -2.48 -7.47 0.90
CA LYS A 56 -2.68 -6.16 0.28
C LYS A 56 -4.11 -5.64 0.51
N PHE A 57 -5.05 -6.54 0.73
CA PHE A 57 -6.45 -6.24 1.08
C PHE A 57 -6.62 -5.62 2.47
N LEU A 58 -5.72 -5.87 3.43
CA LEU A 58 -5.82 -5.24 4.77
C LEU A 58 -5.52 -3.74 4.74
N TRP A 59 -4.95 -3.20 3.65
CA TRP A 59 -4.73 -1.75 3.50
C TRP A 59 -6.00 -0.96 3.17
N LEU A 60 -7.12 -1.63 2.92
CA LEU A 60 -8.42 -0.95 2.84
C LEU A 60 -8.81 -0.33 4.20
N VAL A 61 -8.26 -0.85 5.30
CA VAL A 61 -8.45 -0.35 6.67
C VAL A 61 -7.08 -0.15 7.33
N PRO A 62 -6.38 0.95 7.02
CA PRO A 62 -4.98 1.15 7.38
C PRO A 62 -4.74 1.13 8.90
N SER A 63 -5.68 1.70 9.68
CA SER A 63 -5.62 1.71 11.15
C SER A 63 -5.52 0.30 11.76
N VAL A 64 -6.33 -0.64 11.26
CA VAL A 64 -6.35 -2.02 11.77
C VAL A 64 -5.04 -2.71 11.45
N LYS A 65 -4.55 -2.56 10.22
CA LYS A 65 -3.32 -3.20 9.80
C LYS A 65 -2.10 -2.70 10.58
N ILE A 66 -2.00 -1.40 10.84
CA ILE A 66 -0.89 -0.82 11.61
C ILE A 66 -0.93 -1.31 13.05
N TYR A 67 -2.12 -1.43 13.66
CA TYR A 67 -2.26 -2.02 14.98
C TYR A 67 -1.72 -3.46 15.00
N TRP A 68 -2.10 -4.30 14.03
CA TRP A 68 -1.62 -5.67 13.92
C TRP A 68 -0.12 -5.75 13.59
N GLU A 69 0.42 -4.84 12.78
CA GLU A 69 1.87 -4.76 12.49
C GLU A 69 2.64 -4.31 13.72
N LYS A 70 2.21 -3.28 14.45
CA LYS A 70 2.83 -2.86 15.72
C LYS A 70 2.81 -4.00 16.75
N LYS A 71 1.68 -4.70 16.87
CA LYS A 71 1.55 -5.88 17.75
C LYS A 71 2.46 -7.02 17.31
N ARG A 72 2.58 -7.27 16.00
CA ARG A 72 3.46 -8.31 15.44
C ARG A 72 4.94 -7.97 15.62
N LEU A 73 5.32 -6.71 15.39
CA LEU A 73 6.68 -6.20 15.60
C LEU A 73 7.09 -6.34 17.06
N ARG A 74 6.17 -6.09 18.00
CA ARG A 74 6.40 -6.27 19.43
C ARG A 74 6.55 -7.75 19.86
N ASN A 75 5.92 -8.67 19.14
CA ASN A 75 5.89 -10.10 19.51
C ASN A 75 7.00 -10.94 18.83
N PHE A 76 7.68 -10.43 17.79
CA PHE A 76 8.75 -11.17 17.12
C PHE A 76 10.11 -10.95 17.82
N SER A 77 10.59 -11.98 18.51
CA SER A 77 11.93 -12.06 19.13
C SER A 77 13.10 -11.78 18.15
N THR A 78 12.89 -11.93 16.84
CA THR A 78 13.86 -11.56 15.79
C THR A 78 14.23 -10.07 15.79
N TYR A 79 13.39 -9.19 16.36
CA TYR A 79 13.67 -7.75 16.48
C TYR A 79 14.54 -7.38 17.68
N ASN A 80 14.89 -8.31 18.59
CA ASN A 80 15.90 -8.04 19.63
C ASN A 80 17.30 -7.75 19.03
N LYS A 81 17.50 -7.97 17.73
CA LYS A 81 18.70 -7.59 16.98
C LYS A 81 18.58 -6.26 16.22
N LEU A 82 17.39 -5.66 16.14
CA LEU A 82 17.23 -4.35 15.51
C LEU A 82 17.57 -3.25 16.51
N THR A 83 18.31 -2.26 16.03
CA THR A 83 18.66 -1.09 16.84
C THR A 83 17.40 -0.25 17.04
N GLU A 84 17.26 0.41 18.20
CA GLU A 84 16.12 1.30 18.52
C GLU A 84 15.86 2.33 17.40
N ASN A 85 16.95 2.80 16.76
CA ASN A 85 16.90 3.67 15.58
C ASN A 85 16.21 3.04 14.36
N GLU A 86 16.46 1.77 14.06
CA GLU A 86 15.85 1.07 12.92
C GLU A 86 14.34 0.84 13.15
N LEU A 87 13.95 0.59 14.40
CA LEU A 87 12.54 0.47 14.78
C LEU A 87 11.81 1.82 14.62
N GLY A 88 12.44 2.91 15.06
CA GLY A 88 11.91 4.27 14.89
C GLY A 88 11.69 4.64 13.42
N GLU A 89 12.62 4.27 12.54
CA GLU A 89 12.46 4.51 11.10
C GLU A 89 11.33 3.69 10.47
N ILE A 90 11.15 2.43 10.88
CA ILE A 90 10.04 1.59 10.41
C ILE A 90 8.70 2.21 10.81
N LEU A 91 8.59 2.65 12.07
CA LEU A 91 7.38 3.29 12.58
C LEU A 91 7.09 4.59 11.83
N ARG A 92 8.11 5.41 11.57
CA ARG A 92 7.96 6.65 10.79
C ARG A 92 7.43 6.39 9.37
N VAL A 93 7.93 5.37 8.67
CA VAL A 93 7.42 5.02 7.34
C VAL A 93 5.98 4.52 7.39
N LEU A 94 5.64 3.72 8.40
CA LEU A 94 4.26 3.28 8.61
C LEU A 94 3.33 4.47 8.83
N ASP A 95 3.74 5.47 9.62
CA ASP A 95 2.94 6.66 9.88
C ASP A 95 2.77 7.55 8.62
N ILE A 96 3.81 7.68 7.79
CA ILE A 96 3.72 8.39 6.49
C ILE A 96 2.79 7.64 5.54
N ALA A 97 2.97 6.33 5.38
CA ALA A 97 2.11 5.52 4.54
C ALA A 97 0.65 5.60 5.00
N ASN A 98 0.41 5.53 6.31
CA ASN A 98 -0.92 5.68 6.91
C ASN A 98 -1.59 7.00 6.51
N SER A 99 -0.83 8.09 6.54
CA SER A 99 -1.32 9.41 6.16
C SER A 99 -1.85 9.40 4.72
N TRP A 100 -1.13 8.77 3.79
CA TRP A 100 -1.60 8.62 2.41
C TRP A 100 -2.84 7.74 2.28
N PHE A 101 -2.98 6.70 3.09
CA PHE A 101 -4.20 5.89 3.08
C PHE A 101 -5.41 6.62 3.66
N TYR A 102 -5.23 7.54 4.61
CA TYR A 102 -6.32 8.43 5.04
C TYR A 102 -6.76 9.36 3.91
N VAL A 103 -5.82 9.95 3.17
CA VAL A 103 -6.15 10.78 2.00
C VAL A 103 -6.86 9.97 0.93
N SER A 104 -6.38 8.75 0.66
CA SER A 104 -7.03 7.81 -0.25
C SER A 104 -8.47 7.52 0.19
N PHE A 105 -8.68 7.19 1.46
CA PHE A 105 -10.02 6.96 2.00
C PHE A 105 -10.94 8.18 1.85
N GLY A 106 -10.43 9.39 2.11
CA GLY A 106 -11.16 10.63 1.85
C GLY A 106 -11.54 10.79 0.38
N GLY A 107 -10.59 10.56 -0.53
CA GLY A 107 -10.82 10.56 -1.97
C GLY A 107 -11.88 9.55 -2.41
N LEU A 108 -11.90 8.36 -1.79
CA LEU A 108 -12.91 7.33 -2.05
C LEU A 108 -14.30 7.81 -1.64
N CYS A 109 -14.45 8.40 -0.45
CA CYS A 109 -15.73 8.95 0.01
C CYS A 109 -16.26 10.03 -0.94
N ILE A 110 -15.39 10.94 -1.38
CA ILE A 110 -15.74 11.97 -2.37
C ILE A 110 -16.15 11.32 -3.69
N ALA A 111 -15.39 10.33 -4.15
CA ALA A 111 -15.67 9.63 -5.41
C ALA A 111 -17.01 8.89 -5.38
N ILE A 112 -17.33 8.23 -4.27
CA ILE A 112 -18.63 7.57 -4.05
C ILE A 112 -19.76 8.59 -4.14
N ARG A 113 -19.64 9.69 -3.40
CA ARG A 113 -20.67 10.74 -3.35
C ARG A 113 -20.86 11.41 -4.72
N ASP A 114 -19.78 11.81 -5.39
CA ASP A 114 -19.89 12.46 -6.70
C ASP A 114 -20.37 11.48 -7.78
N THR A 115 -20.02 10.19 -7.68
CA THR A 115 -20.53 9.16 -8.60
C THR A 115 -22.02 8.94 -8.36
N PHE A 116 -22.48 8.93 -7.10
CA PHE A 116 -23.89 8.84 -6.76
C PHE A 116 -24.67 10.00 -7.34
N ASP A 117 -24.23 11.25 -7.09
CA ASP A 117 -24.84 12.48 -7.60
C ASP A 117 -24.87 12.56 -9.15
N LEU A 118 -24.07 11.73 -9.84
CA LEU A 118 -24.04 11.62 -11.30
C LEU A 118 -25.01 10.58 -11.85
N VAL A 119 -25.22 9.47 -11.13
CA VAL A 119 -25.96 8.30 -11.63
C VAL A 119 -27.26 8.00 -10.90
N GLU A 120 -27.61 8.76 -9.85
CA GLU A 120 -28.79 8.55 -9.01
C GLU A 120 -30.09 8.42 -9.81
N GLU A 121 -30.27 9.26 -10.85
CA GLU A 121 -31.47 9.24 -11.71
C GLU A 121 -31.42 8.14 -12.78
N LEU A 122 -30.25 7.55 -13.03
CA LEU A 122 -29.97 6.64 -14.14
C LEU A 122 -29.89 5.17 -13.71
N LEU A 123 -29.45 4.91 -12.48
CA LEU A 123 -29.14 3.57 -12.00
C LEU A 123 -29.81 3.29 -10.66
N PRO A 124 -30.41 2.10 -10.48
CA PRO A 124 -30.81 1.64 -9.16
C PRO A 124 -29.58 1.45 -8.25
N PHE A 125 -29.79 1.63 -6.95
CA PHE A 125 -28.73 1.65 -5.93
C PHE A 125 -27.79 0.42 -5.96
N TYR A 126 -28.31 -0.77 -6.28
CA TYR A 126 -27.49 -1.99 -6.35
C TYR A 126 -26.49 -1.97 -7.52
N LEU A 127 -26.87 -1.42 -8.68
CA LEU A 127 -25.95 -1.25 -9.82
C LEU A 127 -24.91 -0.17 -9.52
N PHE A 128 -25.29 0.90 -8.81
CA PHE A 128 -24.35 1.89 -8.31
C PHE A 128 -23.30 1.26 -7.38
N ALA A 129 -23.72 0.45 -6.41
CA ALA A 129 -22.79 -0.23 -5.49
C ALA A 129 -21.82 -1.18 -6.24
N ILE A 130 -22.31 -1.90 -7.25
CA ILE A 130 -21.48 -2.77 -8.10
C ILE A 130 -20.47 -1.92 -8.90
N LEU A 131 -20.91 -0.83 -9.52
CA LEU A 131 -20.06 0.07 -10.30
C LEU A 131 -18.91 0.64 -9.45
N VAL A 132 -19.24 1.17 -8.27
CA VAL A 132 -18.25 1.68 -7.31
C VAL A 132 -17.28 0.58 -6.87
N GLY A 133 -17.80 -0.61 -6.57
CA GLY A 133 -16.98 -1.76 -6.17
C GLY A 133 -15.99 -2.16 -7.27
N VAL A 134 -16.45 -2.26 -8.52
CA VAL A 134 -15.60 -2.58 -9.68
C VAL A 134 -14.54 -1.51 -9.91
N LEU A 135 -14.90 -0.22 -9.82
CA LEU A 135 -13.95 0.89 -9.98
C LEU A 135 -12.87 0.87 -8.90
N ALA A 136 -13.26 0.76 -7.63
CA ALA A 136 -12.30 0.69 -6.52
C ALA A 136 -11.36 -0.52 -6.66
N VAL A 137 -11.90 -1.72 -6.93
CA VAL A 137 -11.10 -2.95 -7.06
C VAL A 137 -10.15 -2.89 -8.26
N SER A 138 -10.61 -2.37 -9.41
CA SER A 138 -9.79 -2.25 -10.61
C SER A 138 -8.61 -1.31 -10.40
N LEU A 139 -8.83 -0.12 -9.80
CA LEU A 139 -7.77 0.84 -9.50
C LEU A 139 -6.75 0.28 -8.51
N ILE A 140 -7.22 -0.34 -7.42
CA ILE A 140 -6.35 -1.03 -6.45
C ILE A 140 -5.51 -2.10 -7.14
N THR A 141 -6.12 -2.92 -8.01
CA THR A 141 -5.42 -3.99 -8.73
C THR A 141 -4.36 -3.44 -9.68
N ILE A 142 -4.66 -2.36 -10.39
CA ILE A 142 -3.73 -1.67 -11.29
C ILE A 142 -2.53 -1.12 -10.50
N ASP A 143 -2.77 -0.46 -9.37
CA ASP A 143 -1.68 0.07 -8.55
C ASP A 143 -0.79 -1.03 -8.00
N ILE A 144 -1.40 -2.11 -7.50
CA ILE A 144 -0.67 -3.30 -7.07
C ILE A 144 0.19 -3.86 -8.20
N TYR A 145 -0.35 -3.94 -9.42
CA TYR A 145 0.39 -4.44 -10.58
C TYR A 145 1.55 -3.51 -10.95
N LYS A 146 1.30 -2.20 -11.07
CA LYS A 146 2.31 -1.18 -11.38
C LYS A 146 3.47 -1.20 -10.39
N VAL A 147 3.17 -1.29 -9.11
CA VAL A 147 4.25 -1.29 -8.11
C VAL A 147 5.02 -2.61 -8.14
N THR A 148 4.35 -3.72 -8.43
CA THR A 148 5.01 -5.03 -8.58
C THR A 148 5.89 -5.08 -9.84
N SER A 149 5.47 -4.45 -10.95
CA SER A 149 6.24 -4.39 -12.20
C SER A 149 7.40 -3.41 -12.14
N PHE A 150 7.24 -2.25 -11.51
CA PHE A 150 8.32 -1.29 -11.25
C PHE A 150 9.50 -1.95 -10.51
N ARG A 151 9.20 -2.83 -9.55
CA ARG A 151 10.18 -3.64 -8.84
C ARG A 151 10.89 -4.67 -9.73
N ARG A 152 10.19 -5.26 -10.70
CA ARG A 152 10.80 -6.21 -11.63
C ARG A 152 11.85 -5.51 -12.48
N ASN A 153 11.55 -4.31 -12.98
CA ASN A 153 12.50 -3.55 -13.82
C ASN A 153 13.69 -3.00 -13.02
N LYS A 154 13.51 -2.47 -11.81
CA LYS A 154 14.62 -1.96 -10.99
C LYS A 154 15.64 -3.04 -10.60
N LYS A 155 15.23 -4.32 -10.53
CA LYS A 155 16.13 -5.46 -10.28
C LYS A 155 16.93 -5.91 -11.51
N ILE A 156 16.51 -5.54 -12.73
CA ILE A 156 17.16 -5.95 -13.98
C ILE A 156 18.27 -4.94 -14.37
N THR A 157 18.29 -3.74 -13.78
CA THR A 157 19.26 -2.68 -14.09
C THR A 157 20.64 -2.69 -13.41
N PRO A 158 21.10 -3.70 -12.61
CA PRO A 158 22.50 -3.69 -12.15
C PRO A 158 23.48 -4.41 -13.10
N TYR A 159 23.06 -4.88 -14.29
CA TYR A 159 23.92 -5.71 -15.16
C TYR A 159 24.26 -5.13 -16.55
N LYS A 160 23.98 -3.84 -16.78
CA LYS A 160 24.35 -3.16 -18.02
C LYS A 160 25.06 -1.86 -17.67
N ASN A 161 26.31 -2.00 -17.24
CA ASN A 161 27.41 -1.04 -17.36
C ASN A 161 28.64 -1.67 -16.71
N LYS A 162 29.27 -2.59 -17.44
CA LYS A 162 30.70 -2.89 -17.36
C LYS A 162 31.32 -2.40 -18.65
#